data_AF-A0A7X5N327-F1
#
_entry.id   AF-A0A7X5N327-F1
#
_cell.length_a   1.000
_cell.length_b   1.000
_cell.length_c   1.000
_cell.angle_alpha   90.00
_cell.angle_beta   90.00
_cell.angle_gamma   90.00
#
_symmetry.space_group_name_H-M   'P 1'
#
loop_
_entity.id
_entity.type
_entity.pdbx_description
1 polymer ?
#
loop_
_entity_poly.entity_id
_entity_poly.type
_entity_poly.pdbx_seq_one_letter_code
_entity_poly.pdbx_strand_id
1 'polypeptide(L)'
;REGQLLYDMALPLVESLDGLEASFREKVRGLDAGELNIAANSSTILYLLPRIVANFRARHPDVRLTLHNAISADGTDLLREDAVDLAIGSMLDVPADLNYAPVYRFEQLLITPPD
;
A
#
# COMPACT_ATOMS: atom_id res chain seq x y z
N ARG A 1 32.67 -7.16 29.13
CA ARG A 1 32.49 -6.37 27.89
C ARG A 1 32.05 -7.26 26.74
N GLU A 2 32.77 -8.36 26.46
CA GLU A 2 32.41 -9.31 25.40
C GLU A 2 31.04 -9.98 25.59
N GLY A 3 30.68 -10.35 26.83
CA GLY A 3 29.35 -10.92 27.12
C GLY A 3 28.18 -9.96 26.87
N GLN A 4 28.37 -8.64 27.08
CA GLN A 4 27.35 -7.64 26.75
C GLN A 4 27.22 -7.49 25.23
N LEU A 5 28.35 -7.47 24.52
CA LEU A 5 28.36 -7.42 23.06
C LEU A 5 27.64 -8.63 22.44
N LEU A 6 27.90 -9.83 22.97
CA LEU A 6 27.23 -11.05 22.53
C LEU A 6 25.73 -11.03 22.84
N TYR A 7 25.35 -10.54 24.01
CA TYR A 7 23.95 -10.38 24.39
C TYR A 7 23.21 -9.43 23.44
N ASP A 8 23.79 -8.25 23.18
CA ASP A 8 23.19 -7.25 22.29
C ASP A 8 23.06 -7.77 20.84
N MET A 9 24.00 -8.62 20.39
CA MET A 9 23.94 -9.28 19.08
C MET A 9 22.91 -10.42 19.02
N ALA A 10 22.78 -11.20 20.10
CA ALA A 10 21.91 -12.37 20.13
C ALA A 10 20.45 -12.03 20.39
N LEU A 11 20.19 -10.98 21.19
CA LEU A 11 18.84 -10.57 21.59
C LEU A 11 17.86 -10.42 20.41
N PRO A 12 18.15 -9.63 19.36
CA PRO A 12 17.22 -9.49 18.23
C PRO A 12 17.03 -10.79 17.42
N LEU A 13 18.02 -11.70 17.45
CA LEU A 13 17.91 -13.01 16.77
C LEU A 13 16.96 -13.93 17.54
N VAL A 14 17.03 -13.94 18.88
CA VAL A 14 16.13 -14.71 19.74
C VAL A 14 14.71 -14.16 19.66
N GLU A 15 14.54 -12.84 19.76
CA GLU A 15 13.24 -12.18 19.63
C GLU A 15 12.60 -12.44 18.26
N SER A 16 13.40 -12.43 17.19
CA SER A 16 12.95 -12.79 15.84
C SER A 16 12.54 -14.26 15.73
N LEU A 17 13.26 -15.17 16.39
CA LEU A 17 12.93 -16.60 16.46
C LEU A 17 11.62 -16.85 17.21
N ASP A 18 11.40 -16.17 18.34
CA ASP A 18 10.17 -16.26 19.12
C ASP A 18 8.96 -15.73 18.33
N GLY A 19 9.16 -14.71 17.50
CA GLY A 19 8.13 -14.15 16.61
C GLY A 19 7.93 -14.92 15.29
N LEU A 20 8.81 -15.87 14.96
CA LEU A 20 8.89 -16.49 13.64
C LEU A 20 7.59 -17.18 13.23
N GLU A 21 6.94 -17.89 14.16
CA GLU A 21 5.70 -18.62 13.87
C GLU A 21 4.56 -17.65 13.51
N ALA A 22 4.42 -16.54 14.23
CA ALA A 22 3.41 -15.53 13.95
C ALA A 22 3.68 -14.83 12.62
N SER A 23 4.92 -14.40 12.37
CA SER A 23 5.32 -13.78 11.10
C SER A 23 5.20 -14.73 9.91
N PHE A 24 5.51 -16.01 10.10
CA PHE A 24 5.35 -17.04 9.07
C PHE A 24 3.87 -17.28 8.78
N ARG A 25 3.03 -17.42 9.81
CA ARG A 25 1.58 -17.61 9.66
C ARG A 25 0.91 -16.42 8.98
N GLU A 26 1.33 -15.20 9.29
CA GLU A 26 0.88 -13.98 8.61
C GLU A 26 1.27 -14.00 7.12
N LYS A 27 2.53 -14.34 6.81
CA LYS A 27 3.00 -14.49 5.42
C LYS A 27 2.26 -15.60 4.67
N VAL A 28 2.02 -16.75 5.32
CA VAL A 28 1.33 -17.91 4.72
C VAL A 28 -0.16 -17.65 4.52
N ARG A 29 -0.84 -16.99 5.47
CA ARG A 29 -2.25 -16.59 5.28
C ARG A 29 -2.41 -15.67 4.07
N GLY A 30 -1.48 -14.73 3.88
CA GLY A 30 -1.49 -13.85 2.71
C GLY A 30 -1.20 -14.57 1.38
N LEU A 31 -0.44 -15.68 1.39
CA LEU A 31 -0.07 -16.43 0.19
C LEU A 31 -1.28 -17.10 -0.49
N ASP A 32 -2.24 -17.63 0.28
CA ASP A 32 -3.46 -18.26 -0.28
C ASP A 32 -4.57 -17.25 -0.58
N ALA A 33 -4.62 -16.15 0.18
CA ALA A 33 -5.68 -15.15 0.06
C ALA A 33 -5.42 -14.08 -1.01
N GLY A 34 -4.20 -14.05 -1.56
CA GLY A 34 -3.80 -13.12 -2.61
C GLY A 34 -3.33 -11.76 -2.07
N GLU A 35 -2.71 -10.99 -2.96
CA GLU A 35 -2.17 -9.67 -2.67
C GLU A 35 -2.91 -8.61 -3.49
N LEU A 36 -3.01 -7.40 -2.94
CA LEU A 36 -3.55 -6.23 -3.63
C LEU A 36 -2.59 -5.05 -3.50
N ASN A 37 -1.93 -4.71 -4.59
CA ASN A 37 -0.96 -3.63 -4.71
C ASN A 37 -1.63 -2.43 -5.40
N ILE A 38 -1.67 -1.29 -4.71
CA ILE A 38 -2.32 -0.08 -5.22
C ILE A 38 -1.31 1.06 -5.28
N ALA A 39 -1.09 1.62 -6.47
CA ALA A 39 -0.39 2.87 -6.67
C ALA A 39 -1.34 4.06 -6.49
N ALA A 40 -0.95 5.05 -5.71
CA ALA A 40 -1.68 6.30 -5.59
C ALA A 40 -0.74 7.44 -5.16
N ASN A 41 -1.11 8.68 -5.46
CA ASN A 41 -0.35 9.83 -4.95
C ASN A 41 -0.59 10.05 -3.45
N SER A 42 0.30 10.79 -2.80
CA SER A 42 0.25 11.07 -1.35
C SER A 42 -1.10 11.62 -0.89
N SER A 43 -1.71 12.55 -1.64
CA SER A 43 -2.99 13.15 -1.25
C SER A 43 -4.14 12.14 -1.30
N THR A 44 -4.17 11.29 -2.31
CA THR A 44 -5.15 10.20 -2.43
C THR A 44 -4.99 9.20 -1.28
N ILE A 45 -3.75 8.79 -0.97
CA ILE A 45 -3.45 7.89 0.15
C ILE A 45 -3.91 8.49 1.48
N LEU A 46 -3.64 9.77 1.72
CA LEU A 46 -3.92 10.42 3.00
C LEU A 46 -5.39 10.81 3.20
N TYR A 47 -6.06 11.26 2.13
CA TYR A 47 -7.38 11.90 2.25
C TYR A 47 -8.54 11.09 1.67
N LEU A 48 -8.28 10.15 0.74
CA LEU A 48 -9.33 9.35 0.11
C LEU A 48 -9.33 7.89 0.58
N LEU A 49 -8.18 7.23 0.49
CA LEU A 49 -8.08 5.78 0.69
C LEU A 49 -8.32 5.26 2.13
N PRO A 50 -8.11 5.99 3.23
CA PRO A 50 -8.15 5.37 4.57
C PRO A 50 -9.47 4.67 4.88
N ARG A 51 -10.62 5.30 4.57
CA ARG A 51 -11.94 4.69 4.78
C ARG A 51 -12.21 3.51 3.84
N ILE A 52 -11.73 3.59 2.60
CA ILE A 52 -11.92 2.55 1.58
C ILE A 52 -11.11 1.31 1.98
N VAL A 53 -9.83 1.49 2.33
CA VAL A 53 -8.92 0.43 2.77
C VAL A 53 -9.42 -0.22 4.06
N ALA A 54 -9.91 0.56 5.03
CA ALA A 54 -10.49 0.00 6.26
C ALA A 54 -11.69 -0.91 5.95
N ASN A 55 -12.59 -0.47 5.07
CA ASN A 55 -13.75 -1.27 4.66
C ASN A 55 -13.36 -2.50 3.85
N PHE A 56 -12.32 -2.41 3.00
CA PHE A 56 -11.81 -3.56 2.25
C PHE A 56 -11.19 -4.60 3.19
N ARG A 57 -10.31 -4.19 4.09
CA ARG A 57 -9.67 -5.06 5.09
C ARG A 57 -10.70 -5.74 6.00
N ALA A 58 -11.79 -5.07 6.35
CA ALA A 58 -12.87 -5.68 7.14
C ALA A 58 -13.62 -6.79 6.37
N ARG A 59 -13.76 -6.67 5.05
CA ARG A 59 -14.43 -7.64 4.18
C ARG A 59 -13.52 -8.76 3.67
N HIS A 60 -12.22 -8.47 3.55
CA HIS A 60 -11.21 -9.36 3.02
C HIS A 60 -9.99 -9.38 3.96
N PRO A 61 -10.14 -9.91 5.19
CA PRO A 61 -9.11 -9.83 6.22
C PRO A 61 -7.83 -10.60 5.87
N ASP A 62 -7.92 -11.60 5.01
CA ASP A 62 -6.77 -12.42 4.62
C ASP A 62 -5.97 -11.82 3.44
N VAL A 63 -6.53 -10.86 2.69
CA VAL A 63 -5.84 -10.23 1.55
C VAL A 63 -4.75 -9.27 2.02
N ARG A 64 -3.53 -9.44 1.52
CA ARG A 64 -2.41 -8.55 1.82
C ARG A 64 -2.48 -7.29 0.95
N LEU A 65 -2.98 -6.19 1.50
CA LEU A 65 -3.06 -4.90 0.80
C LEU A 65 -1.83 -4.02 1.07
N THR A 66 -1.15 -3.59 0.00
CA THR A 66 0.00 -2.67 0.01
C THR A 66 -0.31 -1.39 -0.78
N LEU A 67 -0.01 -0.23 -0.19
CA LEU A 67 -0.11 1.06 -0.88
C LEU A 67 1.29 1.55 -1.29
N HIS A 68 1.45 1.82 -2.58
CA HIS A 68 2.66 2.38 -3.17
C HIS A 68 2.44 3.86 -3.44
N ASN A 69 3.28 4.71 -2.86
CA ASN A 69 3.25 6.13 -3.19
C ASN A 69 3.91 6.34 -4.54
N ALA A 70 3.11 6.66 -5.56
CA ALA A 70 3.56 6.83 -6.93
C ALA A 70 3.03 8.17 -7.50
N ILE A 71 3.83 8.81 -8.35
CA ILE A 71 3.40 10.00 -9.10
C ILE A 71 2.59 9.49 -10.30
N SER A 72 1.60 10.27 -10.76
CA SER A 72 0.64 9.83 -11.79
C SER A 72 1.27 9.34 -13.11
N ALA A 73 2.48 9.80 -13.44
CA ALA A 73 3.23 9.32 -14.61
C ALA A 73 3.80 7.91 -14.42
N ASP A 74 4.04 7.48 -13.17
CA ASP A 74 4.62 6.17 -12.86
C ASP A 74 3.53 5.08 -12.76
N GLY A 75 2.31 5.46 -12.37
CA GLY A 75 1.25 4.49 -12.06
C GLY A 75 0.83 3.60 -13.25
N THR A 76 0.83 4.13 -14.48
CA THR A 76 0.52 3.32 -15.68
C THR A 76 1.63 2.36 -16.05
N ASP A 77 2.88 2.74 -15.82
CA ASP A 77 4.02 1.90 -16.11
C ASP A 77 4.11 0.77 -15.07
N LEU A 78 3.84 1.08 -13.80
CA LEU A 78 3.70 0.07 -12.75
C LEU A 78 2.58 -0.94 -13.03
N LEU A 79 1.47 -0.53 -13.66
CA LEU A 79 0.43 -1.45 -14.12
C LEU A 79 0.94 -2.37 -15.24
N ARG A 80 1.70 -1.83 -16.21
CA ARG A 80 2.24 -2.61 -17.33
C ARG A 80 3.36 -3.57 -16.95
N GLU A 81 4.09 -3.23 -15.89
CA GLU A 81 5.14 -4.06 -15.32
C GLU A 81 4.59 -5.09 -14.31
N ASP A 82 3.26 -5.19 -14.15
CA ASP A 82 2.58 -6.00 -13.14
C ASP A 82 3.07 -5.72 -11.70
N ALA A 83 3.62 -4.53 -11.44
CA ALA A 83 4.11 -4.11 -10.13
C ALA A 83 2.96 -3.66 -9.20
N VAL A 84 1.83 -3.23 -9.78
CA VAL A 84 0.60 -2.92 -9.06
C VAL A 84 -0.62 -3.46 -9.79
N ASP A 85 -1.69 -3.74 -9.04
CA ASP A 85 -2.96 -4.21 -9.59
C ASP A 85 -3.89 -3.05 -9.95
N LEU A 86 -3.77 -1.93 -9.24
CA LEU A 86 -4.59 -0.73 -9.43
C LEU A 86 -3.74 0.53 -9.34
N ALA A 87 -4.00 1.50 -10.22
CA ALA A 87 -3.51 2.86 -10.09
C ALA A 87 -4.68 3.81 -9.83
N ILE A 88 -4.60 4.61 -8.77
CA ILE A 88 -5.61 5.59 -8.38
C ILE A 88 -5.03 6.99 -8.54
N GLY A 89 -5.58 7.72 -9.48
CA GLY A 89 -5.20 9.10 -9.73
C GLY A 89 -6.10 9.75 -10.78
N SER A 90 -5.87 11.05 -10.96
CA SER A 90 -6.44 11.78 -12.08
C SER A 90 -5.66 11.44 -13.34
N MET A 91 -6.32 10.85 -14.33
CA MET A 91 -5.73 10.53 -15.62
C MET A 91 -6.48 11.32 -16.68
N LEU A 92 -5.75 12.17 -17.41
CA LEU A 92 -6.32 12.98 -18.50
C LEU A 92 -6.33 12.18 -19.80
N ASP A 93 -5.22 11.50 -20.09
CA ASP A 93 -5.05 10.64 -21.25
C ASP A 93 -4.90 9.19 -20.79
N VAL A 94 -6.02 8.46 -20.77
CA VAL A 94 -6.03 7.04 -20.42
C VAL A 94 -5.51 6.25 -21.63
N PRO A 95 -4.42 5.47 -21.48
CA PRO A 95 -3.94 4.61 -22.54
C PRO A 95 -4.99 3.59 -22.99
N ALA A 96 -5.04 3.28 -24.28
CA ALA A 96 -6.06 2.39 -24.86
C ALA A 96 -6.00 0.94 -24.35
N ASP A 97 -4.85 0.54 -23.80
CA ASP A 97 -4.61 -0.77 -23.17
C ASP A 97 -5.08 -0.83 -21.71
N LEU A 98 -5.56 0.28 -21.14
CA LEU A 98 -5.99 0.36 -19.75
C LEU A 98 -7.47 0.70 -19.62
N ASN A 99 -8.13 0.06 -18.66
CA ASN A 99 -9.48 0.41 -18.27
C ASN A 99 -9.45 1.54 -17.24
N TYR A 100 -10.24 2.60 -17.47
CA TYR A 100 -10.42 3.69 -16.53
C TYR A 100 -11.86 3.76 -16.03
N ALA A 101 -12.02 3.81 -14.71
CA ALA A 101 -13.30 3.95 -14.05
C ALA A 101 -13.31 5.20 -13.16
N PRO A 102 -14.14 6.21 -13.44
CA PRO A 102 -14.29 7.35 -12.56
C PRO A 102 -15.04 6.93 -11.29
N VAL A 103 -14.34 6.92 -10.15
CA VAL A 103 -14.90 6.49 -8.86
C VAL A 103 -15.15 7.62 -7.88
N TYR A 104 -14.49 8.77 -8.07
CA TYR A 104 -14.62 9.96 -7.23
C TYR A 104 -14.51 11.22 -8.07
N ARG A 105 -15.24 12.27 -7.65
CA ARG A 105 -15.17 13.61 -8.21
C ARG A 105 -14.88 14.60 -7.10
N PHE A 106 -13.92 15.48 -7.34
CA PHE A 106 -13.57 16.59 -6.46
C PHE A 106 -13.85 17.90 -7.17
N GLU A 107 -14.33 18.90 -6.42
CA GLU A 107 -14.42 20.27 -6.92
C GLU A 107 -13.07 20.96 -6.75
N GLN A 108 -12.67 21.76 -7.74
CA GLN A 108 -11.49 22.59 -7.65
C GLN A 108 -11.84 23.85 -6.85
N LEU A 109 -11.10 24.08 -5.76
CA LEU A 109 -11.33 25.20 -4.86
C LEU A 109 -10.08 26.08 -4.77
N LEU A 110 -10.27 27.40 -4.72
CA LEU A 110 -9.20 28.36 -4.48
C LEU A 110 -8.98 28.50 -2.97
N ILE A 111 -7.73 28.38 -2.52
CA ILE A 111 -7.34 28.58 -1.12
C ILE A 111 -6.49 29.86 -1.05
N THR A 112 -6.94 30.84 -0.26
CA THR A 112 -6.22 32.10 -0.03
C THR A 112 -6.01 32.33 1.47
N PRO A 113 -5.05 33.19 1.86
CA PRO A 113 -4.99 33.68 3.24
C PRO A 113 -6.33 34.32 3.66
N PRO A 114 -6.67 34.29 4.96
CA PRO A 114 -7.68 35.19 5.50
C PRO A 114 -7.22 36.65 5.35
N ASP A 115 -8.20 37.57 5.30
CA ASP A 115 -8.00 39.01 5.07
C ASP A 115 -6.88 39.64 5.92
#